data_AF-A0AA42XVY2-F1
#
_entry.id   AF-A0AA42XVY2-F1
#
_cell.length_a   1.000
_cell.length_b   1.000
_cell.length_c   1.000
_cell.angle_alpha   90.00
_cell.angle_beta   90.00
_cell.angle_gamma   90.00
#
_symmetry.space_group_name_H-M   'P 1'
#
loop_
_entity.id
_entity.type
_entity.pdbx_description
1 polymer ?
#
loop_
_entity_poly.entity_id
_entity_poly.type
_entity_poly.pdbx_seq_one_letter_code
_entity_poly.pdbx_strand_id
1 'polypeptide(L)'
;MAYTVLARKYRPQSFEDLVGQEHVARTLENAIQSNRVAHAFLFTGVRGVGKTTTARILAKALNCEEGPTPTPCNVCDPCRDITAGVDVDVQEIDGASNNSVEDVRRLQESLPYRPQRDRYKIVIVDEVHMLSAGAFNAFLKTLEEPPDHVKFIFATTESHKVPVTIRSRCQQYDFRLIPHRLIAGRIGEILAEESLSADEEAISVVAREAAGSMRDALTLLDQLVAVSDERITADTVTTSLGIAAREALYGVAGAVLRADGAAVVAAVDGLADRSVDMQHFARQLLQLVRDLVVLKLDAGDPAEWVPEERDAAQALIENVDILELQRVFRATSTVMDEMAQSPNPKLMLEMGLVRVATRPPLQSVAELLARLDTLQGESDPGGGGTRKPPPRKPAEKPRKQPPVKAETPNQPPEPKPQTPAPDPNQPIKPATRHSGGFQTSSGDVLTPIRRAALQEWEGLVGSLQRQQPALAAVLEHGVPKAVGPDRIVLSFQDGSFYGRQAESPESIEAIKRVAEEQLGGRPDIEIRFDAPHEGAPKTVAAVAAQRREAEVDAKRKEALNHPRVRDAMDVFPESAGKLNVHIEAD
;
A
#
# COMPACT_ATOMS: atom_id res chain seq x y z
N MET A 1 6.75 -24.42 34.59
CA MET A 1 5.72 -23.54 33.99
C MET A 1 5.91 -23.58 32.48
N ALA A 2 4.84 -23.56 31.69
CA ALA A 2 4.97 -23.51 30.23
C ALA A 2 5.72 -22.24 29.81
N TYR A 3 6.72 -22.37 28.95
CA TYR A 3 7.46 -21.23 28.40
C TYR A 3 6.47 -20.24 27.75
N THR A 4 6.51 -18.98 28.18
CA THR A 4 5.69 -17.91 27.61
C THR A 4 6.61 -16.93 26.92
N VAL A 5 6.37 -16.73 25.62
CA VAL A 5 7.07 -15.76 24.76
C VAL A 5 7.11 -14.39 25.45
N LEU A 6 8.29 -13.75 25.48
CA LEU A 6 8.51 -12.44 26.12
C LEU A 6 7.53 -11.39 25.60
N ALA A 7 7.22 -11.40 24.31
CA ALA A 7 6.22 -10.51 23.70
C ALA A 7 4.81 -10.62 24.33
N ARG A 8 4.48 -11.75 24.96
CA ARG A 8 3.23 -11.95 25.72
C ARG A 8 3.42 -11.67 27.21
N LYS A 9 4.54 -12.10 27.80
CA LYS A 9 4.86 -11.90 29.22
C LYS A 9 4.98 -10.42 29.58
N TYR A 10 5.68 -9.65 28.75
CA TYR A 10 5.95 -8.22 28.93
C TYR A 10 4.96 -7.29 28.22
N ARG A 11 3.79 -7.81 27.82
CA ARG A 11 2.74 -6.98 27.23
C ARG A 11 2.32 -5.91 28.24
N PRO A 12 2.39 -4.61 27.91
CA PRO A 12 1.96 -3.51 28.78
C PRO A 12 0.59 -3.75 29.42
N GLN A 13 0.47 -3.49 30.73
CA GLN A 13 -0.76 -3.71 31.49
C GLN A 13 -1.48 -2.40 31.85
N SER A 14 -0.76 -1.29 31.88
CA SER A 14 -1.28 0.06 32.13
C SER A 14 -0.90 1.02 31.02
N PHE A 15 -1.49 2.23 31.01
CA PHE A 15 -1.11 3.28 30.07
C PHE A 15 0.33 3.79 30.30
N GLU A 16 0.83 3.73 31.54
CA GLU A 16 2.19 4.13 31.91
C GLU A 16 3.26 3.19 31.33
N ASP A 17 2.92 1.92 31.14
CA ASP A 17 3.81 0.90 30.56
C ASP A 17 3.96 1.02 29.03
N LEU A 18 3.21 1.94 28.38
CA LEU A 18 3.24 2.11 26.92
C LEU A 18 4.45 2.95 26.49
N VAL A 19 5.45 2.28 25.91
CA VAL A 19 6.68 2.93 25.43
C VAL A 19 6.45 3.71 24.14
N GLY A 20 6.73 5.02 24.14
CA GLY A 20 6.76 5.87 22.95
C GLY A 20 5.39 6.30 22.40
N GLN A 21 4.32 6.09 23.17
CA GLN A 21 2.94 6.46 22.81
C GLN A 21 2.28 7.36 23.86
N GLU A 22 3.07 8.21 24.52
CA GLU A 22 2.65 9.03 25.66
C GLU A 22 1.51 9.99 25.28
N HIS A 23 1.47 10.46 24.02
CA HIS A 23 0.39 11.32 23.53
C HIS A 23 -0.96 10.59 23.45
N VAL A 24 -0.96 9.31 23.07
CA VAL A 24 -2.18 8.48 23.02
C VAL A 24 -2.63 8.15 24.44
N ALA A 25 -1.71 7.66 25.28
CA ALA A 25 -1.96 7.32 26.68
C ALA A 25 -2.61 8.49 27.43
N ARG A 26 -1.96 9.66 27.42
CA ARG A 26 -2.45 10.86 28.10
C ARG A 26 -3.82 11.33 27.59
N THR A 27 -4.08 11.20 26.29
CA THR A 27 -5.38 11.62 25.71
C THR A 27 -6.50 10.69 26.17
N LEU A 28 -6.25 9.38 26.21
CA LEU A 28 -7.21 8.39 26.72
C LEU A 28 -7.45 8.54 28.22
N GLU A 29 -6.39 8.74 29.01
CA GLU A 29 -6.50 9.00 30.46
C GLU A 29 -7.37 10.22 30.74
N ASN A 30 -7.12 11.34 30.04
CA ASN A 30 -7.92 12.56 30.18
C ASN A 30 -9.38 12.34 29.78
N ALA A 31 -9.65 11.53 28.74
CA ALA A 31 -11.01 11.22 28.31
C ALA A 31 -11.77 10.42 29.37
N ILE A 32 -11.10 9.46 30.03
CA ILE A 32 -11.65 8.67 31.13
C ILE A 32 -11.92 9.56 32.35
N GLN A 33 -10.92 10.34 32.78
CA GLN A 33 -11.04 11.24 33.94
C GLN A 33 -12.14 12.30 33.76
N SER A 34 -12.30 12.83 32.54
CA SER A 34 -13.34 13.81 32.24
C SER A 34 -14.71 13.19 31.92
N ASN A 35 -14.85 11.87 31.99
CA ASN A 35 -16.05 11.11 31.62
C ASN A 35 -16.57 11.48 30.20
N ARG A 36 -15.64 11.71 29.27
CA ARG A 36 -15.91 12.04 27.85
C ARG A 36 -15.34 10.96 26.93
N VAL A 37 -15.64 9.72 27.24
CA VAL A 37 -15.20 8.55 26.49
C VAL A 37 -16.09 8.40 25.24
N ALA A 38 -15.49 8.48 24.06
CA ALA A 38 -16.19 8.28 22.79
C ALA A 38 -16.87 6.90 22.70
N HIS A 39 -17.84 6.74 21.81
CA HIS A 39 -18.47 5.45 21.55
C HIS A 39 -17.62 4.57 20.61
N ALA A 40 -16.77 5.17 19.78
CA ALA A 40 -15.91 4.46 18.83
C ALA A 40 -14.51 5.09 18.71
N PHE A 41 -13.50 4.22 18.68
CA PHE A 41 -12.08 4.55 18.58
C PHE A 41 -11.49 3.92 17.32
N LEU A 42 -10.61 4.63 16.62
CA LEU A 42 -9.84 4.09 15.51
C LEU A 42 -8.34 4.28 15.77
N PHE A 43 -7.67 3.19 16.11
CA PHE A 43 -6.23 3.13 16.35
C PHE A 43 -5.51 2.81 15.04
N THR A 44 -4.70 3.75 14.57
CA THR A 44 -3.94 3.60 13.32
C THR A 44 -2.45 3.61 13.61
N GLY A 45 -1.66 2.88 12.81
CA GLY A 45 -0.20 2.87 12.93
C GLY A 45 0.37 1.54 12.51
N VAL A 46 1.70 1.46 12.37
CA VAL A 46 2.37 0.24 11.91
C VAL A 46 2.13 -0.95 12.85
N ARG A 47 2.47 -2.17 12.41
CA ARG A 47 2.36 -3.35 13.25
C ARG A 47 3.30 -3.24 14.47
N GLY A 48 2.87 -3.76 15.61
CA GLY A 48 3.73 -3.94 16.79
C GLY A 48 4.03 -2.72 17.66
N VAL A 49 3.48 -1.54 17.35
CA VAL A 49 3.60 -0.31 18.18
C VAL A 49 2.64 -0.22 19.37
N GLY A 50 1.81 -1.23 19.58
CA GLY A 50 0.95 -1.33 20.77
C GLY A 50 -0.56 -1.13 20.58
N LYS A 51 -1.07 -0.95 19.35
CA LYS A 51 -2.51 -0.70 19.08
C LYS A 51 -3.49 -1.61 19.85
N THR A 52 -3.41 -2.92 19.63
CA THR A 52 -4.28 -3.92 20.29
C THR A 52 -4.04 -3.99 21.80
N THR A 53 -2.81 -3.70 22.24
CA THR A 53 -2.48 -3.66 23.67
C THR A 53 -3.17 -2.47 24.34
N THR A 54 -3.09 -1.29 23.75
CA THR A 54 -3.80 -0.10 24.21
C THR A 54 -5.31 -0.29 24.17
N ALA A 55 -5.85 -1.04 23.19
CA ALA A 55 -7.27 -1.40 23.15
C ALA A 55 -7.69 -2.23 24.38
N ARG A 56 -6.89 -3.24 24.75
CA ARG A 56 -7.13 -4.02 25.97
C ARG A 56 -6.97 -3.18 27.24
N ILE A 57 -5.97 -2.31 27.32
CA ILE A 57 -5.78 -1.42 28.47
C ILE A 57 -7.00 -0.49 28.63
N LEU A 58 -7.50 0.09 27.53
CA LEU A 58 -8.69 0.91 27.53
C LEU A 58 -9.92 0.10 27.97
N ALA A 59 -10.08 -1.13 27.50
CA ALA A 59 -11.16 -1.99 27.93
C ALA A 59 -11.11 -2.27 29.45
N LYS A 60 -9.92 -2.58 29.98
CA LYS A 60 -9.71 -2.73 31.43
C LYS A 60 -10.01 -1.45 32.19
N ALA A 61 -9.57 -0.30 31.71
CA ALA A 61 -9.78 1.00 32.34
C ALA A 61 -11.28 1.34 32.47
N LEU A 62 -12.10 0.94 31.50
CA LEU A 62 -13.55 1.16 31.48
C LEU A 62 -14.33 0.13 32.33
N ASN A 63 -13.90 -1.14 32.31
CA ASN A 63 -14.61 -2.25 32.96
C ASN A 63 -14.04 -2.70 34.31
N CYS A 64 -12.93 -2.10 34.76
CA CYS A 64 -12.41 -2.34 36.11
C CYS A 64 -13.51 -2.14 37.17
N GLU A 65 -13.48 -2.93 38.24
CA GLU A 65 -14.45 -2.79 39.35
C GLU A 65 -14.39 -1.39 39.97
N GLU A 66 -13.17 -0.86 40.14
CA GLU A 66 -12.88 0.50 40.60
C GLU A 66 -13.02 1.56 39.47
N GLY A 67 -13.43 1.14 38.27
CA GLY A 67 -13.54 2.00 37.09
C GLY A 67 -14.89 2.72 36.93
N PRO A 68 -15.01 3.64 35.97
CA PRO A 68 -14.00 4.03 34.98
C PRO A 68 -12.80 4.75 35.60
N THR A 69 -11.59 4.22 35.39
CA THR A 69 -10.35 4.74 35.97
C THR A 69 -9.21 4.68 34.95
N PRO A 70 -8.33 5.70 34.85
CA PRO A 70 -7.16 5.64 33.97
C PRO A 70 -6.18 4.53 34.38
N THR A 71 -6.14 4.16 35.67
CA THR A 71 -5.21 3.16 36.20
C THR A 71 -5.96 1.89 36.59
N PRO A 72 -6.12 0.91 35.67
CA PRO A 72 -6.80 -0.34 35.99
C PRO A 72 -6.02 -1.14 37.04
N CYS A 73 -6.71 -1.78 37.97
CA CYS A 73 -6.07 -2.45 39.12
C CYS A 73 -5.27 -3.71 38.73
N ASN A 74 -5.56 -4.32 37.57
CA ASN A 74 -4.96 -5.56 37.07
C ASN A 74 -5.16 -6.81 37.96
N VAL A 75 -5.94 -6.71 39.03
CA VAL A 75 -6.16 -7.82 40.00
C VAL A 75 -7.61 -8.30 40.07
N CYS A 76 -8.60 -7.50 39.67
CA CYS A 76 -10.00 -7.91 39.65
C CYS A 76 -10.32 -8.87 38.50
N ASP A 77 -11.48 -9.53 38.58
CA ASP A 77 -11.88 -10.55 37.61
C ASP A 77 -11.99 -9.99 36.18
N PRO A 78 -12.67 -8.84 35.92
CA PRO A 78 -12.66 -8.22 34.60
C PRO A 78 -11.26 -7.91 34.07
N CYS A 79 -10.36 -7.38 34.90
CA CYS A 79 -9.00 -7.05 34.46
C CYS A 79 -8.21 -8.31 34.05
N ARG A 80 -8.36 -9.40 34.81
CA ARG A 80 -7.69 -10.68 34.51
C ARG A 80 -8.24 -11.32 33.24
N ASP A 81 -9.55 -11.36 33.10
CA ASP A 81 -10.24 -11.98 31.96
C ASP A 81 -9.96 -11.21 30.66
N ILE A 82 -9.97 -9.88 30.69
CA ILE A 82 -9.62 -9.03 29.53
C ILE A 82 -8.14 -9.22 29.15
N THR A 83 -7.24 -9.34 30.13
CA THR A 83 -5.81 -9.59 29.87
C THR A 83 -5.62 -10.94 29.20
N ALA A 84 -6.32 -11.97 29.69
CA ALA A 84 -6.32 -13.30 29.11
C ALA A 84 -7.05 -13.38 27.75
N GLY A 85 -7.95 -12.44 27.45
CA GLY A 85 -8.75 -12.40 26.22
C GLY A 85 -9.95 -13.36 26.24
N VAL A 86 -10.49 -13.65 27.43
CA VAL A 86 -11.60 -14.61 27.62
C VAL A 86 -12.86 -13.97 28.19
N ASP A 87 -12.85 -12.64 28.31
CA ASP A 87 -13.96 -11.88 28.87
C ASP A 87 -15.23 -12.00 27.99
N VAL A 88 -16.40 -12.04 28.63
CA VAL A 88 -17.69 -12.24 27.95
C VAL A 88 -18.22 -10.94 27.34
N ASP A 89 -17.95 -9.80 27.99
CA ASP A 89 -18.42 -8.48 27.62
C ASP A 89 -17.38 -7.72 26.77
N VAL A 90 -16.12 -8.15 26.74
CA VAL A 90 -15.05 -7.67 25.86
C VAL A 90 -14.72 -8.69 24.78
N GLN A 91 -15.21 -8.45 23.56
CA GLN A 91 -15.03 -9.33 22.42
C GLN A 91 -13.91 -8.81 21.52
N GLU A 92 -12.81 -9.57 21.42
CA GLU A 92 -11.72 -9.30 20.48
C GLU A 92 -11.87 -10.17 19.23
N ILE A 93 -11.98 -9.51 18.08
CA ILE A 93 -12.11 -10.14 16.77
C ILE A 93 -10.95 -9.70 15.89
N ASP A 94 -10.34 -10.66 15.22
CA ASP A 94 -9.38 -10.40 14.16
C ASP A 94 -10.10 -10.31 12.81
N GLY A 95 -10.01 -9.14 12.17
CA GLY A 95 -10.64 -8.83 10.90
C GLY A 95 -10.08 -9.66 9.73
N ALA A 96 -8.90 -10.26 9.86
CA ALA A 96 -8.36 -11.16 8.85
C ALA A 96 -9.06 -12.54 8.86
N SER A 97 -9.43 -13.03 10.05
CA SER A 97 -10.06 -14.34 10.24
C SER A 97 -11.59 -14.29 10.26
N ASN A 98 -12.18 -13.15 10.63
CA ASN A 98 -13.63 -12.96 10.75
C ASN A 98 -14.10 -11.81 9.83
N ASN A 99 -13.83 -11.94 8.52
CA ASN A 99 -14.09 -10.89 7.54
C ASN A 99 -15.50 -10.92 6.91
N SER A 100 -16.31 -11.93 7.24
CA SER A 100 -17.61 -12.14 6.61
C SER A 100 -18.70 -11.21 7.16
N VAL A 101 -19.75 -10.99 6.37
CA VAL A 101 -20.89 -10.17 6.79
C VAL A 101 -21.66 -10.86 7.91
N GLU A 102 -21.72 -12.20 7.87
CA GLU A 102 -22.39 -13.05 8.86
C GLU A 102 -21.74 -12.94 10.23
N ASP A 103 -20.41 -12.92 10.33
CA ASP A 103 -19.69 -12.80 11.60
C ASP A 103 -19.99 -11.47 12.29
N VAL A 104 -19.96 -10.37 11.51
CA VAL A 104 -20.32 -9.05 12.02
C VAL A 104 -21.79 -8.99 12.43
N ARG A 105 -22.71 -9.59 11.65
CA ARG A 105 -24.13 -9.64 12.01
C ARG A 105 -24.37 -10.38 13.32
N ARG A 106 -23.71 -11.52 13.55
CA ARG A 106 -23.80 -12.25 14.83
C ARG A 106 -23.33 -11.39 16.00
N LEU A 107 -22.24 -10.64 15.80
CA LEU A 107 -21.79 -9.70 16.81
C LEU A 107 -22.84 -8.63 17.07
N GLN A 108 -23.41 -8.03 16.02
CA GLN A 108 -24.44 -7.00 16.11
C GLN A 108 -25.71 -7.45 16.80
N GLU A 109 -26.16 -8.68 16.58
CA GLU A 109 -27.32 -9.25 17.27
C GLU A 109 -27.14 -9.24 18.79
N SER A 110 -25.89 -9.33 19.26
CA SER A 110 -25.58 -9.31 20.68
C SER A 110 -25.50 -7.90 21.29
N LEU A 111 -25.34 -6.84 20.50
CA LEU A 111 -25.06 -5.48 20.99
C LEU A 111 -26.23 -4.75 21.68
N PRO A 112 -27.50 -4.94 21.29
CA PRO A 112 -28.62 -4.31 21.98
C PRO A 112 -28.78 -4.73 23.43
N TYR A 113 -28.28 -5.93 23.79
CA TYR A 113 -28.35 -6.45 25.15
C TYR A 113 -27.32 -5.78 26.05
N ARG A 114 -27.70 -5.54 27.31
CA ARG A 114 -26.79 -5.01 28.33
C ARG A 114 -25.64 -5.98 28.61
N PRO A 115 -24.48 -5.49 29.06
CA PRO A 115 -23.38 -6.35 29.49
C PRO A 115 -23.84 -7.27 30.64
N GLN A 116 -23.26 -8.47 30.73
CA GLN A 116 -23.66 -9.46 31.73
C GLN A 116 -23.03 -9.18 33.11
N ARG A 117 -21.75 -8.82 33.12
CA ARG A 117 -20.95 -8.58 34.32
C ARG A 117 -20.38 -7.17 34.36
N ASP A 118 -19.89 -6.71 33.21
CA ASP A 118 -19.09 -5.50 33.14
C ASP A 118 -19.94 -4.22 33.00
N ARG A 119 -19.29 -3.04 33.08
CA ARG A 119 -19.97 -1.75 32.90
C ARG A 119 -20.30 -1.46 31.45
N TYR A 120 -19.39 -1.82 30.54
CA TYR A 120 -19.52 -1.63 29.11
C TYR A 120 -19.30 -2.94 28.36
N LYS A 121 -20.02 -3.08 27.24
CA LYS A 121 -19.78 -4.12 26.24
C LYS A 121 -18.84 -3.56 25.20
N ILE A 122 -17.63 -4.11 25.11
CA ILE A 122 -16.55 -3.56 24.30
C ILE A 122 -16.23 -4.52 23.16
N VAL A 123 -16.19 -3.99 21.94
CA VAL A 123 -15.84 -4.76 20.75
C VAL A 123 -14.53 -4.23 20.20
N ILE A 124 -13.50 -5.05 20.26
CA ILE A 124 -12.19 -4.77 19.68
C ILE A 124 -12.10 -5.49 18.34
N VAL A 125 -11.90 -4.76 17.26
CA VAL A 125 -11.67 -5.35 15.93
C VAL A 125 -10.25 -5.00 15.48
N ASP A 126 -9.37 -5.99 15.52
CA ASP A 126 -8.00 -5.86 15.02
C ASP A 126 -7.96 -6.05 13.50
N GLU A 127 -7.00 -5.39 12.85
CA GLU A 127 -6.86 -5.32 11.39
C GLU A 127 -8.19 -5.10 10.64
N VAL A 128 -8.97 -4.10 11.07
CA VAL A 128 -10.32 -3.81 10.53
C VAL A 128 -10.32 -3.59 9.01
N HIS A 129 -9.18 -3.17 8.42
CA HIS A 129 -9.05 -2.98 6.98
C HIS A 129 -9.21 -4.28 6.17
N MET A 130 -9.12 -5.44 6.82
CA MET A 130 -9.32 -6.76 6.20
C MET A 130 -10.79 -7.18 6.11
N LEU A 131 -11.71 -6.43 6.72
CA LEU A 131 -13.15 -6.69 6.62
C LEU A 131 -13.67 -6.48 5.20
N SER A 132 -14.64 -7.30 4.80
CA SER A 132 -15.35 -7.11 3.54
C SER A 132 -16.17 -5.81 3.54
N ALA A 133 -16.43 -5.25 2.35
CA ALA A 133 -17.25 -4.04 2.21
C ALA A 133 -18.67 -4.23 2.81
N GLY A 134 -19.24 -5.43 2.69
CA GLY A 134 -20.53 -5.77 3.31
C GLY A 134 -20.46 -5.77 4.84
N ALA A 135 -19.35 -6.22 5.43
CA ALA A 135 -19.12 -6.23 6.87
C ALA A 135 -18.99 -4.80 7.43
N PHE A 136 -18.31 -3.89 6.71
CA PHE A 136 -18.28 -2.47 7.08
C PHE A 136 -19.67 -1.83 7.09
N ASN A 137 -20.49 -2.11 6.07
CA ASN A 137 -21.84 -1.57 5.97
C ASN A 137 -22.75 -2.05 7.10
N ALA A 138 -22.53 -3.25 7.61
CA ALA A 138 -23.26 -3.72 8.79
C ALA A 138 -23.00 -2.79 9.97
N PHE A 139 -21.73 -2.44 10.28
CA PHE A 139 -21.38 -1.58 11.42
C PHE A 139 -21.97 -0.17 11.37
N LEU A 140 -22.30 0.36 10.19
CA LEU A 140 -22.75 1.76 10.03
C LEU A 140 -23.97 2.09 10.89
N LYS A 141 -24.99 1.23 10.89
CA LYS A 141 -26.21 1.48 11.67
C LYS A 141 -25.92 1.60 13.16
N THR A 142 -25.05 0.74 13.68
CA THR A 142 -24.69 0.75 15.11
C THR A 142 -23.72 1.86 15.47
N LEU A 143 -22.89 2.32 14.55
CA LEU A 143 -22.01 3.47 14.78
C LEU A 143 -22.75 4.81 14.66
N GLU A 144 -23.85 4.86 13.90
CA GLU A 144 -24.73 6.03 13.82
C GLU A 144 -25.59 6.20 15.08
N GLU A 145 -26.13 5.10 15.59
CA GLU A 145 -26.97 5.07 16.79
C GLU A 145 -26.45 4.04 17.80
N PRO A 146 -25.27 4.30 18.43
CA PRO A 146 -24.67 3.35 19.36
C PRO A 146 -25.44 3.31 20.68
N PRO A 147 -25.71 2.10 21.23
CA PRO A 147 -26.18 1.99 22.61
C PRO A 147 -25.15 2.56 23.59
N ASP A 148 -25.62 3.25 24.65
CA ASP A 148 -24.75 3.94 25.62
C ASP A 148 -23.72 3.01 26.29
N HIS A 149 -24.07 1.73 26.46
CA HIS A 149 -23.23 0.70 27.07
C HIS A 149 -22.26 0.03 26.11
N VAL A 150 -22.30 0.35 24.81
CA VAL A 150 -21.43 -0.28 23.80
C VAL A 150 -20.28 0.65 23.42
N LYS A 151 -19.07 0.10 23.35
CA LYS A 151 -17.87 0.80 22.88
C LYS A 151 -17.16 0.00 21.80
N PHE A 152 -16.77 0.65 20.71
CA PHE A 152 -16.01 0.03 19.62
C PHE A 152 -14.56 0.51 19.62
N ILE A 153 -13.62 -0.40 19.43
CA ILE A 153 -12.21 -0.10 19.26
C ILE A 153 -11.71 -0.80 18.00
N PHE A 154 -11.52 -0.04 16.93
CA PHE A 154 -10.96 -0.53 15.68
C PHE A 154 -9.46 -0.31 15.67
N ALA A 155 -8.67 -1.31 15.29
CA ALA A 155 -7.24 -1.18 15.05
C ALA A 155 -6.90 -1.51 13.59
N THR A 156 -5.94 -0.77 13.00
CA THR A 156 -5.51 -1.00 11.61
C THR A 156 -4.10 -0.54 11.34
N THR A 157 -3.37 -1.27 10.48
CA THR A 157 -2.15 -0.78 9.84
C THR A 157 -2.39 0.13 8.63
N GLU A 158 -3.55 0.01 7.99
CA GLU A 158 -3.87 0.68 6.73
C GLU A 158 -5.14 1.55 6.88
N SER A 159 -4.99 2.74 7.45
CA SER A 159 -6.13 3.65 7.70
C SER A 159 -6.85 4.11 6.42
N HIS A 160 -6.14 4.15 5.29
CA HIS A 160 -6.67 4.57 3.99
C HIS A 160 -7.64 3.54 3.37
N LYS A 161 -7.55 2.25 3.77
CA LYS A 161 -8.48 1.20 3.34
C LYS A 161 -9.78 1.20 4.14
N VAL A 162 -9.81 1.87 5.29
CA VAL A 162 -11.03 2.00 6.10
C VAL A 162 -11.95 3.04 5.47
N PRO A 163 -13.23 2.71 5.20
CA PRO A 163 -14.17 3.66 4.61
C PRO A 163 -14.28 4.96 5.39
N VAL A 164 -14.37 6.09 4.67
CA VAL A 164 -14.52 7.42 5.28
C VAL A 164 -15.76 7.50 6.16
N THR A 165 -16.81 6.75 5.82
CA THR A 165 -18.05 6.63 6.59
C THR A 165 -17.85 6.07 8.01
N ILE A 166 -16.85 5.21 8.21
CA ILE A 166 -16.47 4.70 9.54
C ILE A 166 -15.55 5.69 10.23
N ARG A 167 -14.54 6.19 9.51
CA ARG A 167 -13.54 7.12 10.05
C ARG A 167 -14.17 8.39 10.61
N SER A 168 -15.20 8.93 9.96
CA SER A 168 -15.90 10.14 10.41
C SER A 168 -16.69 9.95 11.72
N ARG A 169 -16.96 8.71 12.10
CA ARG A 169 -17.71 8.34 13.32
C ARG A 169 -16.81 7.84 14.45
N CYS A 170 -15.51 7.71 14.20
CA CYS A 170 -14.55 7.25 15.18
C CYS A 170 -13.63 8.39 15.61
N GLN A 171 -13.22 8.40 16.87
CA GLN A 171 -12.09 9.21 17.30
C GLN A 171 -10.79 8.51 16.87
N GLN A 172 -10.06 9.13 15.95
CA GLN A 172 -8.81 8.56 15.41
C GLN A 172 -7.62 8.87 16.33
N TYR A 173 -6.80 7.85 16.58
CA TYR A 173 -5.54 7.94 17.32
C TYR A 173 -4.41 7.33 16.49
N ASP A 174 -3.39 8.14 16.22
CA ASP A 174 -2.25 7.74 15.40
C ASP A 174 -1.07 7.34 16.28
N PHE A 175 -0.70 6.07 16.18
CA PHE A 175 0.46 5.48 16.84
C PHE A 175 1.69 5.67 15.99
N ARG A 176 2.77 6.14 16.61
CA ARG A 176 4.03 6.45 15.94
C ARG A 176 4.98 5.25 15.99
N LEU A 177 5.97 5.24 15.12
CA LEU A 177 7.11 4.33 15.27
C LEU A 177 7.83 4.64 16.59
N ILE A 178 8.23 3.60 17.31
CA ILE A 178 8.92 3.77 18.59
C ILE A 178 10.40 4.06 18.29
N PRO A 179 10.97 5.18 18.79
CA PRO A 179 12.39 5.49 18.59
C PRO A 179 13.29 4.36 19.10
N HIS A 180 14.36 4.05 18.36
CA HIS A 180 15.27 2.93 18.70
C HIS A 180 15.84 3.03 20.12
N ARG A 181 16.18 4.24 20.58
CA ARG A 181 16.63 4.49 21.96
C ARG A 181 15.64 4.00 23.03
N LEU A 182 14.33 4.13 22.79
CA LEU A 182 13.30 3.71 23.74
C LEU A 182 13.12 2.19 23.70
N ILE A 183 13.24 1.59 22.52
CA ILE A 183 13.25 0.13 22.36
C ILE A 183 14.45 -0.46 23.09
N ALA A 184 15.65 0.08 22.86
CA ALA A 184 16.88 -0.34 23.52
C ALA A 184 16.78 -0.25 25.05
N GLY A 185 16.29 0.88 25.58
CA GLY A 185 16.07 1.05 27.02
C GLY A 185 15.13 -0.02 27.58
N ARG A 186 14.00 -0.28 26.90
CA ARG A 186 13.03 -1.29 27.33
C ARG A 186 13.59 -2.72 27.26
N ILE A 187 14.38 -3.05 26.24
CA ILE A 187 15.08 -4.34 26.15
C ILE A 187 16.04 -4.49 27.34
N GLY A 188 16.78 -3.45 27.69
CA GLY A 188 17.68 -3.46 28.84
C GLY A 188 16.97 -3.73 30.17
N GLU A 189 15.81 -3.10 30.41
CA GLU A 189 14.96 -3.36 31.57
C GLU A 189 14.51 -4.83 31.63
N ILE A 190 14.04 -5.37 30.50
CA ILE A 190 13.54 -6.75 30.43
C ILE A 190 14.68 -7.76 30.66
N LEU A 191 15.85 -7.53 30.09
CA LEU A 191 17.03 -8.37 30.32
C LEU A 191 17.44 -8.39 31.79
N ALA A 192 17.41 -7.23 32.45
CA ALA A 192 17.68 -7.13 33.88
C ALA A 192 16.67 -7.92 34.72
N GLU A 193 15.37 -7.88 34.37
CA GLU A 193 14.33 -8.66 35.03
C GLU A 193 14.46 -10.18 34.81
N GLU A 194 14.89 -10.60 33.61
CA GLU A 194 15.18 -12.01 33.29
C GLU A 194 16.54 -12.49 33.82
N SER A 195 17.32 -11.62 34.48
CA SER A 195 18.68 -11.91 34.97
C SER A 195 19.66 -12.33 33.88
N LEU A 196 19.50 -11.79 32.67
CA LEU A 196 20.36 -12.04 31.52
C LEU A 196 21.27 -10.84 31.23
N SER A 197 22.49 -11.12 30.78
CA SER A 197 23.45 -10.07 30.41
C SER A 197 23.52 -9.91 28.89
N ALA A 198 23.57 -8.67 28.40
CA ALA A 198 23.79 -8.38 26.98
C ALA A 198 24.74 -7.20 26.82
N ASP A 199 25.51 -7.21 25.73
CA ASP A 199 26.34 -6.07 25.35
C ASP A 199 25.45 -4.92 24.85
N GLU A 200 25.84 -3.67 25.13
CA GLU A 200 25.09 -2.48 24.70
C GLU A 200 24.94 -2.42 23.17
N GLU A 201 25.99 -2.85 22.46
CA GLU A 201 25.97 -2.98 21.00
C GLU A 201 24.95 -4.03 20.52
N ALA A 202 24.85 -5.18 21.21
CA ALA A 202 23.86 -6.20 20.89
C ALA A 202 22.42 -5.69 21.04
N ILE A 203 22.14 -4.95 22.12
CA ILE A 203 20.84 -4.32 22.35
C ILE A 203 20.54 -3.29 21.25
N SER A 204 21.53 -2.47 20.89
CA SER A 204 21.37 -1.47 19.82
C SER A 204 21.09 -2.12 18.46
N VAL A 205 21.72 -3.25 18.15
CA VAL A 205 21.44 -4.01 16.92
C VAL A 205 19.98 -4.48 16.95
N VAL A 206 19.54 -5.18 17.99
CA VAL A 206 18.14 -5.66 18.09
C VAL A 206 17.12 -4.52 17.99
N ALA A 207 17.37 -3.38 18.63
CA ALA A 207 16.48 -2.23 18.60
C ALA A 207 16.34 -1.61 17.19
N ARG A 208 17.43 -1.58 16.42
CA ARG A 208 17.45 -1.12 15.03
C ARG A 208 16.70 -2.08 14.12
N GLU A 209 16.92 -3.37 14.33
CA GLU A 209 16.29 -4.45 13.56
C GLU A 209 14.79 -4.55 13.77
N ALA A 210 14.33 -4.16 14.95
CA ALA A 210 12.92 -4.06 15.26
C ALA A 210 12.18 -2.97 14.46
N ALA A 211 12.88 -2.07 13.77
CA ALA A 211 12.33 -1.04 12.89
C ALA A 211 11.15 -0.26 13.50
N GLY A 212 11.24 0.06 14.80
CA GLY A 212 10.21 0.81 15.53
C GLY A 212 9.05 -0.01 16.10
N SER A 213 9.08 -1.33 16.02
CA SER A 213 8.07 -2.27 16.54
C SER A 213 8.56 -2.98 17.80
N MET A 214 7.90 -2.72 18.95
CA MET A 214 8.24 -3.38 20.21
C MET A 214 7.96 -4.90 20.16
N ARG A 215 6.91 -5.30 19.45
CA ARG A 215 6.58 -6.73 19.30
C ARG A 215 7.69 -7.49 18.58
N ASP A 216 8.26 -6.89 17.54
CA ASP A 216 9.32 -7.52 16.75
C ASP A 216 10.63 -7.52 17.54
N ALA A 217 10.96 -6.43 18.25
CA ALA A 217 12.07 -6.38 19.20
C ALA A 217 12.04 -7.53 20.21
N LEU A 218 10.91 -7.76 20.87
CA LEU A 218 10.77 -8.84 21.86
C LEU A 218 10.81 -10.23 21.22
N THR A 219 10.32 -10.37 19.98
CA THR A 219 10.39 -11.63 19.25
C THR A 219 11.84 -11.98 18.86
N LEU A 220 12.62 -10.98 18.43
CA LEU A 220 14.05 -11.15 18.18
C LEU A 220 14.79 -11.47 19.48
N LEU A 221 14.45 -10.79 20.57
CA LEU A 221 15.03 -11.07 21.89
C LEU A 221 14.75 -12.50 22.35
N ASP A 222 13.50 -12.98 22.23
CA ASP A 222 13.12 -14.37 22.54
C ASP A 222 14.00 -15.39 21.77
N GLN A 223 14.25 -15.13 20.49
CA GLN A 223 15.10 -16.00 19.67
C GLN A 223 16.55 -16.02 20.17
N LEU A 224 17.09 -14.86 20.55
CA LEU A 224 18.44 -14.75 21.07
C LEU A 224 18.59 -15.42 22.44
N VAL A 225 17.60 -15.29 23.31
CA VAL A 225 17.56 -15.97 24.61
C VAL A 225 17.47 -17.49 24.44
N ALA A 226 16.80 -17.98 23.40
CA ALA A 226 16.75 -19.42 23.11
C ALA A 226 18.08 -20.01 22.63
N VAL A 227 18.97 -19.19 22.07
CA VAL A 227 20.29 -19.60 21.53
C VAL A 227 21.42 -19.36 22.54
N SER A 228 21.28 -18.34 23.39
CA SER A 228 22.34 -17.86 24.30
C SER A 228 22.08 -18.35 25.73
N ASP A 229 23.06 -19.01 26.36
CA ASP A 229 22.87 -19.55 27.71
C ASP A 229 22.92 -18.47 28.82
N GLU A 230 23.81 -17.47 28.73
CA GLU A 230 24.00 -16.47 29.82
C GLU A 230 24.32 -15.04 29.34
N ARG A 231 24.94 -14.89 28.16
CA ARG A 231 25.34 -13.57 27.62
C ARG A 231 25.03 -13.44 26.13
N ILE A 232 24.35 -12.36 25.77
CA ILE A 232 24.06 -11.99 24.39
C ILE A 232 25.12 -11.00 23.89
N THR A 233 25.98 -11.44 22.98
CA THR A 233 27.01 -10.61 22.33
C THR A 233 26.58 -10.15 20.95
N ALA A 234 27.18 -9.07 20.42
CA ALA A 234 26.86 -8.56 19.09
C ALA A 234 27.08 -9.60 17.97
N ASP A 235 28.15 -10.40 18.06
CA ASP A 235 28.42 -11.51 17.14
C ASP A 235 27.36 -12.61 17.18
N THR A 236 26.81 -12.88 18.38
CA THR A 236 25.71 -13.84 18.54
C THR A 236 24.45 -13.33 17.87
N VAL A 237 24.18 -12.02 17.96
CA VAL A 237 23.03 -11.39 17.31
C VAL A 237 23.12 -11.49 15.79
N THR A 238 24.27 -11.11 15.20
CA THR A 238 24.45 -11.15 13.75
C THR A 238 24.36 -12.58 13.20
N THR A 239 25.00 -13.53 13.86
CA THR A 239 25.00 -14.94 13.45
C THR A 239 23.63 -15.59 13.61
N SER A 240 22.95 -15.35 14.74
CA SER A 240 21.68 -16.01 15.06
C SER A 240 20.51 -15.44 14.25
N LEU A 241 20.53 -14.13 13.97
CA LEU A 241 19.48 -13.48 13.19
C LEU A 241 19.76 -13.54 11.67
N GLY A 242 20.92 -14.06 11.25
CA GLY A 242 21.32 -14.10 9.84
C GLY A 242 21.43 -12.70 9.23
N ILE A 243 21.84 -11.72 10.04
CA ILE A 243 21.95 -10.33 9.62
C ILE A 243 23.38 -10.09 9.15
N ALA A 244 23.53 -9.33 8.08
CA ALA A 244 24.85 -8.93 7.65
C ALA A 244 25.52 -8.06 8.71
N ALA A 245 26.77 -8.40 9.05
CA ALA A 245 27.63 -7.53 9.82
C ALA A 245 27.75 -6.16 9.12
N ARG A 246 27.91 -5.09 9.92
CA ARG A 246 27.93 -3.71 9.44
C ARG A 246 29.05 -3.50 8.41
N GLU A 247 30.18 -4.18 8.58
CA GLU A 247 31.33 -4.19 7.69
C GLU A 247 30.97 -4.70 6.30
N ALA A 248 30.08 -5.70 6.21
CA ALA A 248 29.64 -6.24 4.93
C ALA A 248 28.73 -5.25 4.19
N LEU A 249 27.86 -4.52 4.90
CA LEU A 249 27.04 -3.45 4.33
C LEU A 249 27.92 -2.32 3.76
N TYR A 250 28.88 -1.83 4.55
CA TYR A 250 29.84 -0.81 4.10
C TYR A 250 30.75 -1.32 2.97
N GLY A 251 31.14 -2.59 3.00
CA GLY A 251 31.93 -3.23 1.95
C GLY A 251 31.22 -3.24 0.61
N VAL A 252 29.95 -3.65 0.59
CA VAL A 252 29.10 -3.65 -0.62
C VAL A 252 28.81 -2.22 -1.09
N ALA A 253 28.43 -1.32 -0.18
CA ALA A 253 28.20 0.08 -0.53
C ALA A 253 29.46 0.72 -1.14
N GLY A 254 30.63 0.47 -0.55
CA GLY A 254 31.91 0.93 -1.08
C GLY A 254 32.27 0.31 -2.43
N ALA A 255 32.02 -0.97 -2.65
CA ALA A 255 32.25 -1.63 -3.94
C ALA A 255 31.36 -1.03 -5.05
N VAL A 256 30.08 -0.77 -4.73
CA VAL A 256 29.13 -0.10 -5.63
C VAL A 256 29.61 1.31 -5.97
N LEU A 257 30.01 2.11 -4.98
CA LEU A 257 30.45 3.49 -5.17
C LEU A 257 31.78 3.60 -5.94
N ARG A 258 32.65 2.60 -5.84
CA ARG A 258 33.90 2.51 -6.61
C ARG A 258 33.72 1.94 -8.02
N ALA A 259 32.48 1.64 -8.43
CA ALA A 259 32.16 1.00 -9.71
C ALA A 259 32.85 -0.36 -9.92
N ASP A 260 33.10 -1.11 -8.84
CA ASP A 260 33.76 -2.42 -8.89
C ASP A 260 32.73 -3.56 -8.87
N GLY A 261 32.28 -3.95 -10.07
CA GLY A 261 31.32 -5.05 -10.22
C GLY A 261 31.84 -6.42 -9.74
N ALA A 262 33.15 -6.67 -9.83
CA ALA A 262 33.73 -7.95 -9.39
C ALA A 262 33.71 -8.07 -7.87
N ALA A 263 34.06 -6.97 -7.17
CA ALA A 263 33.97 -6.92 -5.71
C ALA A 263 32.51 -7.03 -5.22
N VAL A 264 31.53 -6.47 -5.96
CA VAL A 264 30.11 -6.62 -5.64
C VAL A 264 29.68 -8.09 -5.68
N VAL A 265 30.01 -8.82 -6.75
CA VAL A 265 29.66 -10.25 -6.87
C VAL A 265 30.30 -11.06 -5.74
N ALA A 266 31.60 -10.87 -5.49
CA ALA A 266 32.31 -11.56 -4.41
C ALA A 266 31.71 -11.27 -3.02
N ALA A 267 31.29 -10.02 -2.78
CA ALA A 267 30.67 -9.65 -1.51
C ALA A 267 29.27 -10.27 -1.34
N VAL A 268 28.47 -10.32 -2.41
CA VAL A 268 27.14 -10.97 -2.39
C VAL A 268 27.26 -12.48 -2.21
N ASP A 269 28.25 -13.13 -2.83
CA ASP A 269 28.54 -14.55 -2.61
C ASP A 269 28.94 -14.81 -1.15
N GLY A 270 29.81 -13.99 -0.57
CA GLY A 270 30.19 -14.10 0.84
C GLY A 270 29.02 -13.90 1.81
N LEU A 271 28.01 -13.09 1.45
CA LEU A 271 26.77 -12.96 2.22
C LEU A 271 25.90 -14.22 2.13
N ALA A 272 25.85 -14.85 0.94
CA ALA A 272 25.09 -16.07 0.71
C ALA A 272 25.69 -17.25 1.50
N ASP A 273 27.01 -17.36 1.55
CA ASP A 273 27.71 -18.41 2.32
C ASP A 273 27.42 -18.32 3.82
N ARG A 274 27.13 -17.11 4.32
CA ARG A 274 26.73 -16.86 5.72
C ARG A 274 25.22 -16.95 5.95
N SER A 275 24.45 -17.42 4.97
CA SER A 275 22.98 -17.55 5.04
C SER A 275 22.26 -16.25 5.40
N VAL A 276 22.81 -15.10 4.97
CA VAL A 276 22.19 -13.79 5.22
C VAL A 276 20.90 -13.64 4.41
N ASP A 277 19.86 -13.09 5.04
CA ASP A 277 18.64 -12.72 4.33
C ASP A 277 18.92 -11.58 3.34
N MET A 278 18.84 -11.89 2.04
CA MET A 278 19.15 -10.96 0.95
C MET A 278 18.15 -9.79 0.85
N GLN A 279 16.87 -10.02 1.14
CA GLN A 279 15.85 -8.97 1.11
C GLN A 279 16.02 -8.03 2.30
N HIS A 280 16.35 -8.58 3.46
CA HIS A 280 16.71 -7.81 4.62
C HIS A 280 17.97 -6.98 4.37
N PHE A 281 19.03 -7.59 3.84
CA PHE A 281 20.26 -6.90 3.46
C PHE A 281 20.01 -5.76 2.47
N ALA A 282 19.19 -5.98 1.44
CA ALA A 282 18.86 -4.94 0.45
C ALA A 282 18.17 -3.73 1.09
N ARG A 283 17.27 -3.96 2.06
CA ARG A 283 16.63 -2.88 2.83
C ARG A 283 17.64 -2.11 3.67
N GLN A 284 18.53 -2.81 4.37
CA GLN A 284 19.61 -2.18 5.15
C GLN A 284 20.54 -1.37 4.25
N LEU A 285 20.90 -1.89 3.07
CA LEU A 285 21.73 -1.18 2.09
C LEU A 285 21.05 0.09 1.57
N LEU A 286 19.75 0.04 1.25
CA LEU A 286 18.99 1.21 0.83
C LEU A 286 18.93 2.29 1.92
N GLN A 287 18.73 1.86 3.18
CA GLN A 287 18.73 2.75 4.33
C GLN A 287 20.12 3.36 4.56
N LEU A 288 21.20 2.59 4.42
CA LEU A 288 22.56 3.11 4.48
C LEU A 288 22.81 4.17 3.39
N VAL A 289 22.44 3.90 2.13
CA VAL A 289 22.62 4.87 1.03
C VAL A 289 21.84 6.15 1.29
N ARG A 290 20.62 6.07 1.84
CA ARG A 290 19.88 7.25 2.30
C ARG A 290 20.67 8.02 3.35
N ASP A 291 21.19 7.34 4.35
CA ASP A 291 21.92 8.00 5.44
C ASP A 291 23.22 8.66 4.95
N LEU A 292 23.90 8.07 3.96
CA LEU A 292 25.03 8.69 3.26
C LEU A 292 24.63 9.98 2.53
N VAL A 293 23.46 10.03 1.88
CA VAL A 293 22.94 11.26 1.24
C VAL A 293 22.66 12.34 2.28
N VAL A 294 22.06 11.97 3.42
CA VAL A 294 21.76 12.90 4.52
C VAL A 294 23.05 13.47 5.11
N LEU A 295 24.05 12.62 5.34
CA LEU A 295 25.36 13.03 5.83
C LEU A 295 26.04 14.02 4.86
N LYS A 296 26.00 13.75 3.55
CA LYS A 296 26.58 14.64 2.52
C LYS A 296 25.91 16.01 2.47
N LEU A 297 24.62 16.09 2.81
CA LEU A 297 23.85 17.33 2.83
C LEU A 297 24.02 18.15 4.12
N ASP A 298 24.68 17.59 5.14
CA ASP A 298 24.75 18.17 6.49
C ASP A 298 23.34 18.53 7.04
N ALA A 299 22.32 17.81 6.59
CA ALA A 299 20.90 18.08 6.90
C ALA A 299 20.47 17.54 8.28
N GLY A 300 21.46 17.22 9.12
CA GLY A 300 21.33 16.58 10.42
C GLY A 300 22.11 15.27 10.47
N ASP A 301 22.80 15.03 11.58
CA ASP A 301 23.30 13.69 11.88
C ASP A 301 22.09 12.77 12.10
N PRO A 302 21.99 11.62 11.43
CA PRO A 302 21.08 10.58 11.88
C PRO A 302 21.39 10.37 13.38
N ALA A 303 20.40 10.54 14.25
CA ALA A 303 20.57 10.64 15.71
C ALA A 303 21.11 9.35 16.38
N GLU A 304 21.62 8.42 15.59
CA GLU A 304 21.86 7.02 15.90
C GLU A 304 23.22 6.52 15.37
N TRP A 305 24.08 7.40 14.87
CA TRP A 305 25.42 7.02 14.41
C TRP A 305 26.44 7.06 15.55
N VAL A 306 27.17 5.96 15.71
CA VAL A 306 28.35 5.92 16.58
C VAL A 306 29.49 6.70 15.90
N PRO A 307 30.40 7.38 16.62
CA PRO A 307 31.48 8.16 16.00
C PRO A 307 32.31 7.39 14.96
N GLU A 308 32.64 6.12 15.22
CA GLU A 308 33.40 5.26 14.29
C GLU A 308 32.64 4.99 12.99
N GLU A 309 31.32 4.81 13.08
CA GLU A 309 30.44 4.59 11.93
C GLU A 309 30.31 5.85 11.09
N ARG A 310 30.28 7.02 11.75
CA ARG A 310 30.29 8.31 11.08
C ARG A 310 31.57 8.49 10.28
N ASP A 311 32.71 8.18 10.87
CA ASP A 311 34.00 8.30 10.19
C ASP A 311 34.10 7.35 8.99
N ALA A 312 33.66 6.10 9.14
CA ALA A 312 33.62 5.12 8.06
C ALA A 312 32.67 5.54 6.93
N ALA A 313 31.49 6.07 7.27
CA ALA A 313 30.54 6.58 6.30
C ALA A 313 31.03 7.85 5.60
N GLN A 314 31.70 8.74 6.33
CA GLN A 314 32.30 9.97 5.79
C GLN A 314 33.40 9.63 4.78
N ALA A 315 34.25 8.64 5.09
CA ALA A 315 35.30 8.16 4.19
C ALA A 315 34.73 7.61 2.86
N LEU A 316 33.55 6.99 2.89
CA LEU A 316 32.89 6.48 1.68
C LEU A 316 32.37 7.60 0.77
N ILE A 317 31.91 8.72 1.34
CA ILE A 317 31.30 9.81 0.57
C ILE A 317 32.28 10.92 0.20
N GLU A 318 33.53 10.88 0.69
CA GLU A 318 34.52 11.95 0.50
C GLU A 318 34.69 12.31 -0.98
N ASN A 319 34.86 11.29 -1.83
CA ASN A 319 35.10 11.44 -3.28
C ASN A 319 33.85 11.23 -4.15
N VAL A 320 32.66 11.18 -3.56
CA VAL A 320 31.41 10.91 -4.28
C VAL A 320 30.56 12.18 -4.36
N ASP A 321 30.07 12.47 -5.56
CA ASP A 321 29.12 13.57 -5.79
C ASP A 321 27.71 13.20 -5.30
N ILE A 322 26.96 14.19 -4.84
CA ILE A 322 25.61 13.99 -4.33
C ILE A 322 24.65 13.45 -5.38
N LEU A 323 24.80 13.87 -6.65
CA LEU A 323 23.97 13.38 -7.75
C LEU A 323 24.20 11.89 -8.00
N GLU A 324 25.42 11.41 -7.77
CA GLU A 324 25.75 9.98 -7.89
C GLU A 324 25.13 9.18 -6.73
N LEU A 325 25.19 9.68 -5.50
CA LEU A 325 24.50 9.05 -4.36
C LEU A 325 22.98 8.95 -4.59
N GLN A 326 22.35 9.99 -5.14
CA GLN A 326 20.92 9.96 -5.49
C GLN A 326 20.60 8.93 -6.58
N ARG A 327 21.48 8.77 -7.57
CA ARG A 327 21.36 7.72 -8.60
C ARG A 327 21.51 6.33 -8.00
N VAL A 328 22.46 6.13 -7.10
CA VAL A 328 22.65 4.87 -6.37
C VAL A 328 21.42 4.55 -5.54
N PHE A 329 20.88 5.52 -4.80
CA PHE A 329 19.66 5.36 -4.02
C PHE A 329 18.48 4.92 -4.90
N ARG A 330 18.19 5.65 -5.99
CA ARG A 330 17.07 5.33 -6.89
C ARG A 330 17.20 3.93 -7.49
N ALA A 331 18.39 3.58 -7.98
CA ALA A 331 18.59 2.28 -8.60
C ALA A 331 18.59 1.13 -7.60
N THR A 332 19.12 1.33 -6.38
CA THR A 332 19.02 0.35 -5.29
C THR A 332 17.55 0.13 -4.89
N SER A 333 16.74 1.20 -4.85
CA SER A 333 15.29 1.09 -4.63
C SER A 333 14.61 0.26 -5.72
N THR A 334 14.94 0.49 -7.00
CA THR A 334 14.39 -0.31 -8.10
C THR A 334 14.79 -1.77 -8.01
N VAL A 335 16.05 -2.07 -7.64
CA VAL A 335 16.52 -3.44 -7.42
C VAL A 335 15.75 -4.10 -6.28
N MET A 336 15.48 -3.39 -5.19
CA MET A 336 14.67 -3.91 -4.08
C MET A 336 13.25 -4.27 -4.51
N ASP A 337 12.60 -3.45 -5.35
CA ASP A 337 11.26 -3.73 -5.89
C ASP A 337 11.27 -4.95 -6.83
N GLU A 338 12.28 -5.07 -7.70
CA GLU A 338 12.48 -6.21 -8.59
C GLU A 338 12.75 -7.51 -7.80
N MET A 339 13.52 -7.43 -6.71
CA MET A 339 13.79 -8.55 -5.81
C MET A 339 12.53 -9.06 -5.11
N ALA A 340 11.62 -8.18 -4.71
CA ALA A 340 10.39 -8.55 -4.02
C ALA A 340 9.43 -9.39 -4.90
N GLN A 341 9.54 -9.25 -6.22
CA GLN A 341 8.69 -9.94 -7.21
C GLN A 341 9.34 -11.20 -7.80
N SER A 342 10.60 -11.46 -7.49
CA SER A 342 11.39 -12.52 -8.13
C SER A 342 11.47 -13.77 -7.27
N PRO A 343 11.42 -14.98 -7.86
CA PRO A 343 11.65 -16.23 -7.14
C PRO A 343 13.12 -16.41 -6.68
N ASN A 344 14.06 -15.63 -7.23
CA ASN A 344 15.48 -15.72 -6.89
C ASN A 344 16.04 -14.36 -6.42
N PRO A 345 15.81 -13.95 -5.15
CA PRO A 345 16.24 -12.66 -4.63
C PRO A 345 17.76 -12.42 -4.72
N LYS A 346 18.59 -13.45 -4.49
CA LYS A 346 20.06 -13.36 -4.59
C LYS A 346 20.49 -12.86 -5.97
N LEU A 347 20.02 -13.54 -7.03
CA LEU A 347 20.43 -13.22 -8.40
C LEU A 347 19.99 -11.81 -8.81
N MET A 348 18.79 -11.40 -8.40
CA MET A 348 18.28 -10.04 -8.65
C MET A 348 19.10 -8.99 -7.91
N LEU A 349 19.47 -9.25 -6.65
CA LEU A 349 20.35 -8.35 -5.89
C LEU A 349 21.72 -8.25 -6.57
N GLU A 350 22.34 -9.37 -6.90
CA GLU A 350 23.67 -9.43 -7.50
C GLU A 350 23.71 -8.68 -8.83
N MET A 351 22.85 -9.05 -9.78
CA MET A 351 22.79 -8.40 -11.09
C MET A 351 22.31 -6.95 -10.99
N GLY A 352 21.42 -6.67 -10.04
CA GLY A 352 20.96 -5.32 -9.75
C GLY A 352 22.08 -4.41 -9.27
N LEU A 353 22.89 -4.88 -8.32
CA LEU A 353 24.04 -4.15 -7.77
C LEU A 353 25.19 -4.04 -8.78
N VAL A 354 25.44 -5.07 -9.59
CA VAL A 354 26.41 -4.99 -10.70
C VAL A 354 25.96 -3.94 -11.72
N ARG A 355 24.69 -3.98 -12.15
CA ARG A 355 24.11 -2.96 -13.03
C ARG A 355 24.25 -1.57 -12.42
N VAL A 356 24.11 -1.46 -11.10
CA VAL A 356 24.28 -0.23 -10.33
C VAL A 356 25.74 0.25 -10.32
N ALA A 357 26.71 -0.65 -10.16
CA ALA A 357 28.13 -0.34 -10.12
C ALA A 357 28.71 -0.01 -11.51
N THR A 358 28.27 -0.69 -12.56
CA THR A 358 28.81 -0.52 -13.93
C THR A 358 28.12 0.61 -14.71
N ARG A 359 27.49 1.57 -14.03
CA ARG A 359 26.83 2.69 -14.70
C ARG A 359 27.84 3.67 -15.28
N PRO A 360 27.56 4.27 -16.45
CA PRO A 360 28.39 5.34 -16.97
C PRO A 360 28.42 6.53 -16.00
N PRO A 361 29.59 7.14 -15.75
CA PRO A 361 29.70 8.28 -14.86
C PRO A 361 28.89 9.47 -15.38
N LEU A 362 28.39 10.30 -14.45
CA LEU A 362 27.83 11.61 -14.75
C LEU A 362 28.86 12.45 -15.51
N GLN A 363 28.60 12.74 -16.78
CA GLN A 363 29.33 13.76 -17.52
C GLN A 363 28.51 15.03 -17.51
N SER A 364 29.12 16.15 -17.14
CA SER A 364 28.41 17.42 -17.23
C SER A 364 28.16 17.77 -18.70
N VAL A 365 27.00 18.36 -18.97
CA VAL A 365 26.69 18.85 -20.33
C VAL A 365 27.75 19.86 -20.79
N ALA A 366 28.32 20.63 -19.84
CA ALA A 366 29.41 21.56 -20.10
C ALA A 366 30.71 20.85 -20.57
N GLU A 367 31.10 19.73 -19.96
CA GLU A 367 32.27 18.95 -20.40
C GLU A 367 32.05 18.24 -21.73
N LEU A 368 30.83 17.77 -21.99
CA LEU A 368 30.44 17.21 -23.28
C LEU A 368 30.49 18.27 -24.38
N LEU A 369 29.96 19.47 -24.12
CA LEU A 369 30.04 20.62 -25.02
C LEU A 369 31.50 21.06 -25.24
N ALA A 370 32.31 21.12 -24.18
CA ALA A 370 33.73 21.46 -24.30
C ALA A 370 34.50 20.42 -25.13
N ARG A 371 34.21 19.12 -24.98
CA ARG A 371 34.78 18.07 -25.83
C ARG A 371 34.34 18.19 -27.29
N LEU A 372 33.07 18.51 -27.53
CA LEU A 372 32.54 18.79 -28.86
C LEU A 372 33.24 19.98 -29.51
N ASP A 373 33.46 21.07 -28.78
CA ASP A 373 34.18 22.25 -29.27
C ASP A 373 35.65 21.91 -29.60
N THR A 374 36.33 21.08 -28.79
CA THR A 374 37.70 20.63 -29.09
C THR A 374 37.78 19.73 -30.31
N LEU A 375 36.80 18.84 -30.52
CA LEU A 375 36.75 17.95 -31.68
C LEU A 375 36.38 18.73 -32.97
N GLN A 376 35.56 19.77 -32.86
CA GLN A 376 35.29 20.69 -33.95
C GLN A 376 36.49 21.59 -34.27
N GLY A 377 37.34 21.89 -33.29
CA GLY A 377 38.59 22.63 -33.48
C GLY A 377 39.72 21.82 -34.14
N GLU A 378 39.71 20.50 -34.04
CA GLU A 378 40.70 19.61 -34.69
C GLU A 378 40.29 19.14 -36.10
N SER A 379 39.04 19.40 -36.51
CA SER A 379 38.51 19.00 -37.82
C SER A 379 38.74 20.02 -38.95
N ASP A 380 39.56 21.06 -38.71
CA ASP A 380 39.81 22.12 -39.69
C ASP A 380 41.26 22.10 -40.22
N PRO A 381 41.57 21.36 -41.29
CA PRO A 381 42.85 21.48 -41.97
C PRO A 381 42.80 22.66 -42.94
N GLY A 382 42.95 23.89 -42.43
CA GLY A 382 43.19 25.02 -43.33
C GLY A 382 42.87 26.41 -42.83
N GLY A 383 43.87 27.06 -42.22
CA GLY A 383 44.18 28.44 -42.57
C GLY A 383 43.58 29.55 -41.71
N GLY A 384 44.38 29.99 -40.73
CA GLY A 384 44.75 31.40 -40.60
C GLY A 384 43.76 32.37 -39.96
N GLY A 385 44.15 32.92 -38.81
CA GLY A 385 43.66 34.25 -38.40
C GLY A 385 43.39 34.39 -36.92
N THR A 386 44.45 34.60 -36.14
CA THR A 386 44.40 35.13 -34.78
C THR A 386 43.52 36.38 -34.69
N ARG A 387 42.49 36.38 -33.84
CA ARG A 387 41.98 37.62 -33.22
C ARG A 387 41.46 37.37 -31.80
N LYS A 388 42.32 37.74 -30.85
CA LYS A 388 42.03 37.87 -29.42
C LYS A 388 41.21 39.14 -29.17
N PRO A 389 40.05 39.11 -28.48
CA PRO A 389 39.41 40.31 -27.97
C PRO A 389 40.03 40.74 -26.62
N PRO A 390 40.05 42.04 -26.29
CA PRO A 390 40.75 42.59 -25.12
C PRO A 390 39.92 42.46 -23.81
N PRO A 391 40.56 42.61 -22.63
CA PRO A 391 39.92 42.41 -21.33
C PRO A 391 39.00 43.58 -20.95
N ARG A 392 37.79 43.27 -20.47
CA ARG A 392 36.88 44.24 -19.84
C ARG A 392 37.30 44.47 -18.38
N LYS A 393 37.44 45.74 -17.99
CA LYS A 393 37.62 46.19 -16.60
C LYS A 393 36.34 45.96 -15.76
N PRO A 394 36.46 45.82 -14.43
CA PRO A 394 35.31 45.61 -13.54
C PRO A 394 34.49 46.90 -13.38
N ALA A 395 33.18 46.82 -13.62
CA ALA A 395 32.24 47.90 -13.35
C ALA A 395 31.58 47.71 -11.97
N GLU A 396 31.46 48.85 -11.31
CA GLU A 396 31.06 49.12 -9.94
C GLU A 396 29.57 48.86 -9.67
N LYS A 397 29.24 48.53 -8.42
CA LYS A 397 27.89 48.22 -7.92
C LYS A 397 26.91 49.39 -8.12
N PRO A 398 25.68 49.16 -8.63
CA PRO A 398 24.58 50.11 -8.48
C PRO A 398 23.83 49.91 -7.16
N ARG A 399 23.54 51.06 -6.55
CA ARG A 399 22.83 51.32 -5.30
C ARG A 399 21.33 51.04 -5.44
N LYS A 400 20.71 50.64 -4.32
CA LYS A 400 19.29 50.30 -4.10
C LYS A 400 18.32 51.42 -4.55
N GLN A 401 17.22 51.03 -5.21
CA GLN A 401 16.00 51.83 -5.35
C GLN A 401 14.88 51.31 -4.42
N PRO A 402 13.89 52.16 -4.04
CA PRO A 402 12.87 51.89 -3.01
C PRO A 402 11.69 51.03 -3.53
N PRO A 403 10.86 50.47 -2.61
CA PRO A 403 9.87 49.46 -2.94
C PRO A 403 8.60 50.04 -3.59
N VAL A 404 8.12 49.36 -4.63
CA VAL A 404 6.80 49.60 -5.25
C VAL A 404 5.73 48.83 -4.48
N LYS A 405 4.60 49.52 -4.23
CA LYS A 405 3.40 49.04 -3.53
C LYS A 405 2.83 47.77 -4.15
N ALA A 406 2.37 46.88 -3.28
CA ALA A 406 1.65 45.66 -3.57
C ALA A 406 0.26 45.95 -4.18
N GLU A 407 -0.03 45.31 -5.31
CA GLU A 407 -1.38 45.09 -5.84
C GLU A 407 -1.86 43.70 -5.46
N THR A 408 -3.14 43.64 -5.11
CA THR A 408 -3.87 42.53 -4.47
C THR A 408 -4.14 41.36 -5.42
N PRO A 409 -4.11 40.09 -4.96
CA PRO A 409 -4.47 38.93 -5.78
C PRO A 409 -5.97 38.85 -6.11
N ASN A 410 -6.26 38.56 -7.37
CA ASN A 410 -7.57 38.37 -7.97
C ASN A 410 -8.25 37.07 -7.46
N GLN A 411 -9.55 37.13 -7.18
CA GLN A 411 -10.36 36.02 -6.65
C GLN A 411 -10.71 34.94 -7.72
N PRO A 412 -10.99 33.69 -7.32
CA PRO A 412 -11.53 32.64 -8.22
C PRO A 412 -13.05 32.78 -8.46
N PRO A 413 -13.58 32.28 -9.60
CA PRO A 413 -15.01 32.42 -9.94
C PRO A 413 -15.91 31.42 -9.21
N GLU A 414 -17.09 31.88 -8.79
CA GLU A 414 -18.17 31.11 -8.14
C GLU A 414 -18.95 30.18 -9.11
N PRO A 415 -19.55 29.08 -8.61
CA PRO A 415 -20.35 28.14 -9.38
C PRO A 415 -21.84 28.54 -9.50
N LYS A 416 -22.48 28.15 -10.62
CA LYS A 416 -23.89 28.42 -10.96
C LYS A 416 -24.90 27.53 -10.18
N PRO A 417 -26.16 27.96 -10.02
CA PRO A 417 -27.18 27.26 -9.22
C PRO A 417 -27.81 26.05 -9.93
N GLN A 418 -28.07 24.97 -9.18
CA GLN A 418 -28.86 23.81 -9.60
C GLN A 418 -30.32 23.91 -9.10
N THR A 419 -31.25 23.43 -9.92
CA THR A 419 -32.71 23.37 -9.73
C THR A 419 -33.11 22.21 -8.76
N PRO A 420 -34.21 22.31 -7.99
CA PRO A 420 -34.51 21.36 -6.91
C PRO A 420 -35.21 20.07 -7.39
N ALA A 421 -34.90 18.96 -6.71
CA ALA A 421 -35.55 17.65 -6.88
C ALA A 421 -36.89 17.55 -6.10
N PRO A 422 -37.86 16.70 -6.52
CA PRO A 422 -39.14 16.52 -5.83
C PRO A 422 -39.08 15.49 -4.67
N ASP A 423 -40.02 15.67 -3.74
CA ASP A 423 -40.27 15.00 -2.46
C ASP A 423 -40.62 13.49 -2.56
N PRO A 424 -40.01 12.59 -1.76
CA PRO A 424 -40.21 11.14 -1.80
C PRO A 424 -41.34 10.65 -0.88
N ASN A 425 -42.59 11.03 -1.16
CA ASN A 425 -43.72 10.54 -0.38
C ASN A 425 -44.89 10.05 -1.26
N GLN A 426 -44.71 8.90 -1.93
CA GLN A 426 -45.81 8.05 -2.39
C GLN A 426 -45.46 6.55 -2.28
N PRO A 427 -46.29 5.75 -1.59
CA PRO A 427 -46.09 4.31 -1.43
C PRO A 427 -46.70 3.52 -2.59
N ILE A 428 -45.93 2.62 -3.21
CA ILE A 428 -46.45 1.62 -4.16
C ILE A 428 -46.54 0.25 -3.44
N LYS A 429 -47.76 -0.31 -3.45
CA LYS A 429 -48.16 -1.60 -2.87
C LYS A 429 -47.68 -2.79 -3.72
N PRO A 430 -47.54 -4.00 -3.12
CA PRO A 430 -46.93 -5.15 -3.78
C PRO A 430 -47.94 -5.97 -4.61
N ALA A 431 -47.51 -6.49 -5.76
CA ALA A 431 -48.25 -7.49 -6.52
C ALA A 431 -47.51 -8.84 -6.53
N THR A 432 -48.18 -9.79 -5.88
CA THR A 432 -48.14 -11.26 -5.89
C THR A 432 -47.44 -12.00 -7.03
N ARG A 433 -46.67 -13.02 -6.62
CA ARG A 433 -46.10 -14.12 -7.43
C ARG A 433 -47.21 -14.99 -8.02
N HIS A 434 -47.06 -15.36 -9.30
CA HIS A 434 -47.67 -16.56 -9.87
C HIS A 434 -46.60 -17.60 -10.19
N SER A 435 -46.77 -18.76 -9.58
CA SER A 435 -46.12 -20.03 -9.89
C SER A 435 -46.75 -20.67 -11.13
N GLY A 436 -45.93 -21.08 -12.08
CA GLY A 436 -46.31 -21.96 -13.18
C GLY A 436 -45.07 -22.67 -13.71
N GLY A 437 -44.91 -23.95 -13.36
CA GLY A 437 -43.78 -24.76 -13.78
C GLY A 437 -43.84 -25.15 -15.25
N PHE A 438 -42.67 -25.34 -15.86
CA PHE A 438 -42.52 -26.16 -17.05
C PHE A 438 -41.27 -27.05 -16.91
N GLN A 439 -41.46 -28.30 -17.33
CA GLN A 439 -40.54 -29.42 -17.19
C GLN A 439 -39.33 -29.29 -18.11
N THR A 440 -38.22 -29.83 -17.61
CA THR A 440 -36.94 -30.06 -18.29
C THR A 440 -37.09 -30.95 -19.52
N SER A 441 -36.49 -30.56 -20.65
CA SER A 441 -35.96 -31.51 -21.62
C SER A 441 -34.50 -31.20 -21.93
N SER A 442 -33.68 -32.21 -21.71
CA SER A 442 -32.24 -32.23 -21.85
C SER A 442 -31.82 -32.34 -23.31
N GLY A 443 -30.72 -31.65 -23.67
CA GLY A 443 -29.90 -31.98 -24.82
C GLY A 443 -30.09 -31.09 -26.04
N ASP A 444 -29.27 -30.04 -26.16
CA ASP A 444 -28.63 -29.77 -27.45
C ASP A 444 -27.33 -28.97 -27.31
N VAL A 445 -26.40 -29.33 -28.18
CA VAL A 445 -24.96 -29.03 -28.18
C VAL A 445 -24.70 -27.56 -28.53
N LEU A 446 -23.70 -26.96 -27.84
CA LEU A 446 -23.15 -25.62 -28.09
C LEU A 446 -22.86 -25.39 -29.59
N THR A 447 -23.54 -24.42 -30.19
CA THR A 447 -23.25 -23.91 -31.54
C THR A 447 -22.32 -22.68 -31.46
N PRO A 448 -21.43 -22.43 -32.44
CA PRO A 448 -20.68 -21.18 -32.51
C PRO A 448 -21.67 -20.03 -32.72
N ILE A 449 -21.52 -18.95 -31.95
CA ILE A 449 -22.33 -17.73 -32.08
C ILE A 449 -22.32 -17.29 -33.56
N ARG A 450 -23.49 -17.22 -34.21
CA ARG A 450 -23.60 -16.71 -35.59
C ARG A 450 -23.10 -15.26 -35.60
N ARG A 451 -22.19 -14.90 -36.53
CA ARG A 451 -21.65 -13.52 -36.68
C ARG A 451 -22.72 -12.41 -36.65
N ALA A 452 -23.92 -12.70 -37.17
CA ALA A 452 -25.05 -11.78 -37.15
C ALA A 452 -25.54 -11.46 -35.71
N ALA A 453 -25.61 -12.46 -34.83
CA ALA A 453 -26.05 -12.27 -33.43
C ALA A 453 -25.05 -11.43 -32.62
N LEU A 454 -23.76 -11.49 -32.95
CA LEU A 454 -22.74 -10.63 -32.36
C LEU A 454 -22.87 -9.18 -32.80
N GLN A 455 -23.18 -8.92 -34.09
CA GLN A 455 -23.36 -7.55 -34.59
C GLN A 455 -24.63 -6.89 -34.04
N GLU A 456 -25.72 -7.64 -33.93
CA GLU A 456 -26.96 -7.17 -33.31
C GLU A 456 -26.78 -6.89 -31.82
N TRP A 457 -26.00 -7.73 -31.11
CA TRP A 457 -25.64 -7.50 -29.72
C TRP A 457 -24.74 -6.28 -29.50
N GLU A 458 -23.72 -6.08 -30.35
CA GLU A 458 -22.83 -4.91 -30.30
C GLU A 458 -23.62 -3.59 -30.49
N GLY A 459 -24.61 -3.58 -31.40
CA GLY A 459 -25.50 -2.43 -31.59
C GLY A 459 -26.37 -2.12 -30.37
N LEU A 460 -26.84 -3.18 -29.70
CA LEU A 460 -27.65 -3.09 -28.48
C LEU A 460 -26.82 -2.58 -27.29
N VAL A 461 -25.63 -3.13 -27.06
CA VAL A 461 -24.70 -2.68 -26.00
C VAL A 461 -24.25 -1.23 -26.23
N GLY A 462 -23.93 -0.85 -27.48
CA GLY A 462 -23.57 0.53 -27.81
C GLY A 462 -24.69 1.54 -27.58
N SER A 463 -25.95 1.13 -27.77
CA SER A 463 -27.11 1.97 -27.45
C SER A 463 -27.37 2.06 -25.94
N LEU A 464 -27.18 0.95 -25.21
CA LEU A 464 -27.21 0.92 -23.74
C LEU A 464 -26.10 1.79 -23.13
N GLN A 465 -24.92 1.89 -23.73
CA GLN A 465 -23.83 2.72 -23.23
C GLN A 465 -24.18 4.22 -23.21
N ARG A 466 -25.08 4.67 -24.11
CA ARG A 466 -25.56 6.06 -24.15
C ARG A 466 -26.67 6.33 -23.13
N GLN A 467 -27.52 5.35 -22.83
CA GLN A 467 -28.66 5.53 -21.92
C GLN A 467 -28.33 5.16 -20.47
N GLN A 468 -27.55 4.09 -20.25
CA GLN A 468 -27.13 3.57 -18.94
C GLN A 468 -25.72 2.95 -19.02
N PRO A 469 -24.66 3.76 -18.87
CA PRO A 469 -23.26 3.31 -18.97
C PRO A 469 -22.90 2.18 -18.00
N ALA A 470 -23.48 2.19 -16.79
CA ALA A 470 -23.23 1.16 -15.78
C ALA A 470 -23.76 -0.22 -16.18
N LEU A 471 -24.93 -0.27 -16.83
CA LEU A 471 -25.51 -1.53 -17.29
C LEU A 471 -24.80 -2.06 -18.54
N ALA A 472 -24.34 -1.17 -19.43
CA ALA A 472 -23.51 -1.54 -20.57
C ALA A 472 -22.21 -2.23 -20.13
N ALA A 473 -21.52 -1.68 -19.13
CA ALA A 473 -20.30 -2.29 -18.57
C ALA A 473 -20.56 -3.68 -17.96
N VAL A 474 -21.72 -3.89 -17.33
CA VAL A 474 -22.13 -5.21 -16.81
C VAL A 474 -22.36 -6.20 -17.94
N LEU A 475 -23.01 -5.77 -19.02
CA LEU A 475 -23.34 -6.62 -20.18
C LEU A 475 -22.13 -6.93 -21.07
N GLU A 476 -21.08 -6.11 -21.05
CA GLU A 476 -19.80 -6.39 -21.72
C GLU A 476 -19.09 -7.65 -21.18
N HIS A 477 -19.39 -8.04 -19.93
CA HIS A 477 -18.88 -9.25 -19.31
C HIS A 477 -19.73 -10.51 -19.60
N GLY A 478 -20.90 -10.36 -20.23
CA GLY A 478 -21.78 -11.45 -20.63
C GLY A 478 -21.46 -11.97 -22.04
N VAL A 479 -21.57 -13.28 -22.24
CA VAL A 479 -21.45 -13.90 -23.56
C VAL A 479 -22.86 -14.14 -24.12
N PRO A 480 -23.24 -13.50 -25.24
CA PRO A 480 -24.53 -13.74 -25.87
C PRO A 480 -24.55 -15.10 -26.56
N LYS A 481 -25.41 -16.01 -26.10
CA LYS A 481 -25.61 -17.33 -26.73
C LYS A 481 -26.68 -17.30 -27.81
N ALA A 482 -27.70 -16.46 -27.67
CA ALA A 482 -28.72 -16.21 -28.69
C ALA A 482 -29.24 -14.78 -28.57
N VAL A 483 -29.41 -14.10 -29.70
CA VAL A 483 -29.99 -12.74 -29.77
C VAL A 483 -30.98 -12.73 -30.92
N GLY A 484 -32.21 -12.30 -30.65
CA GLY A 484 -33.28 -12.18 -31.63
C GLY A 484 -34.46 -11.38 -31.07
N PRO A 485 -35.44 -11.02 -31.91
CA PRO A 485 -36.54 -10.13 -31.55
C PRO A 485 -37.48 -10.69 -30.48
N ASP A 486 -37.55 -12.02 -30.35
CA ASP A 486 -38.43 -12.70 -29.40
C ASP A 486 -37.68 -13.24 -28.15
N ARG A 487 -36.35 -13.43 -28.22
CA ARG A 487 -35.57 -14.02 -27.11
C ARG A 487 -34.10 -13.62 -27.14
N ILE A 488 -33.57 -13.29 -25.96
CA ILE A 488 -32.14 -13.03 -25.72
C ILE A 488 -31.65 -13.97 -24.62
N VAL A 489 -30.57 -14.71 -24.88
CA VAL A 489 -29.93 -15.62 -23.92
C VAL A 489 -28.50 -15.16 -23.65
N LEU A 490 -28.22 -14.80 -22.40
CA LEU A 490 -26.90 -14.34 -21.95
C LEU A 490 -26.32 -15.34 -20.98
N SER A 491 -25.09 -15.78 -21.23
CA SER A 491 -24.34 -16.58 -20.26
C SER A 491 -23.28 -15.73 -19.57
N PHE A 492 -23.26 -15.80 -18.24
CA PHE A 492 -22.21 -15.23 -17.41
C PHE A 492 -21.43 -16.35 -16.72
N GLN A 493 -20.21 -16.03 -16.26
CA GLN A 493 -19.45 -16.95 -15.43
C GLN A 493 -20.19 -17.19 -14.11
N ASP A 494 -20.16 -18.44 -13.65
CA ASP A 494 -20.77 -18.83 -12.40
C ASP A 494 -20.20 -18.04 -11.21
N GLY A 495 -21.08 -17.54 -10.35
CA GLY A 495 -20.71 -16.64 -9.25
C GLY A 495 -20.34 -15.20 -9.62
N SER A 496 -20.42 -14.79 -10.89
CA SER A 496 -20.08 -13.41 -11.27
C SER A 496 -21.06 -12.38 -10.70
N PHE A 497 -20.50 -11.32 -10.10
CA PHE A 497 -21.26 -10.16 -9.62
C PHE A 497 -22.07 -9.50 -10.76
N TYR A 498 -21.48 -9.46 -11.95
CA TYR A 498 -22.09 -8.91 -13.16
C TYR A 498 -23.35 -9.67 -13.60
N GLY A 499 -23.35 -11.01 -13.53
CA GLY A 499 -24.55 -11.78 -13.87
C GLY A 499 -25.71 -11.54 -12.89
N ARG A 500 -25.43 -11.42 -11.58
CA ARG A 500 -26.47 -11.08 -10.58
C ARG A 500 -27.03 -9.68 -10.76
N GLN A 501 -26.22 -8.73 -11.23
CA GLN A 501 -26.65 -7.38 -11.53
C GLN A 501 -27.47 -7.31 -12.82
N ALA A 502 -27.16 -8.15 -13.81
CA ALA A 502 -27.95 -8.29 -15.04
C ALA A 502 -29.32 -8.95 -14.78
N GLU A 503 -29.43 -9.83 -13.78
CA GLU A 503 -30.69 -10.49 -13.37
C GLU A 503 -31.65 -9.58 -12.59
N SER A 504 -31.24 -8.35 -12.26
CA SER A 504 -32.13 -7.44 -11.54
C SER A 504 -33.35 -7.06 -12.40
N PRO A 505 -34.55 -6.90 -11.82
CA PRO A 505 -35.76 -6.54 -12.58
C PRO A 505 -35.61 -5.21 -13.34
N GLU A 506 -34.86 -4.27 -12.79
CA GLU A 506 -34.56 -2.97 -13.39
C GLU A 506 -33.63 -3.11 -14.61
N SER A 507 -32.61 -3.97 -14.51
CA SER A 507 -31.69 -4.27 -15.61
C SER A 507 -32.40 -4.99 -16.75
N ILE A 508 -33.24 -5.98 -16.43
CA ILE A 508 -34.02 -6.74 -17.42
C ILE A 508 -34.97 -5.80 -18.17
N GLU A 509 -35.69 -4.92 -17.48
CA GLU A 509 -36.62 -3.98 -18.12
C GLU A 509 -35.87 -2.94 -18.99
N ALA A 510 -34.71 -2.48 -18.54
CA ALA A 510 -33.85 -1.58 -19.33
C ALA A 510 -33.35 -2.23 -20.62
N ILE A 511 -32.95 -3.51 -20.56
CA ILE A 511 -32.53 -4.27 -21.75
C ILE A 511 -33.72 -4.52 -22.68
N LYS A 512 -34.90 -4.87 -22.15
CA LYS A 512 -36.13 -5.05 -22.94
C LYS A 512 -36.54 -3.77 -23.67
N ARG A 513 -36.44 -2.61 -23.02
CA ARG A 513 -36.74 -1.31 -23.63
C ARG A 513 -35.80 -0.98 -24.80
N VAL A 514 -34.50 -1.20 -24.62
CA VAL A 514 -33.51 -0.93 -25.69
C VAL A 514 -33.64 -1.95 -26.82
N ALA A 515 -33.96 -3.21 -26.50
CA ALA A 515 -34.25 -4.23 -27.49
C ALA A 515 -35.51 -3.91 -28.32
N GLU A 516 -36.56 -3.34 -27.71
CA GLU A 516 -37.77 -2.90 -28.40
C GLU A 516 -37.49 -1.81 -29.45
N GLU A 517 -36.62 -0.86 -29.12
CA GLU A 517 -36.22 0.22 -30.04
C GLU A 517 -35.31 -0.26 -31.19
N GLN A 518 -34.46 -1.27 -30.96
CA GLN A 518 -33.42 -1.70 -31.90
C GLN A 518 -33.81 -2.93 -32.74
N LEU A 519 -34.47 -3.91 -32.11
CA LEU A 519 -34.80 -5.22 -32.70
C LEU A 519 -36.28 -5.29 -33.13
N GLY A 520 -37.10 -4.29 -32.78
CA GLY A 520 -38.50 -4.20 -33.20
C GLY A 520 -39.46 -5.13 -32.46
N GLY A 521 -39.04 -5.72 -31.33
CA GLY A 521 -39.83 -6.60 -30.48
C GLY A 521 -39.36 -6.55 -29.02
N ARG A 522 -40.20 -7.01 -28.08
CA ARG A 522 -39.84 -7.16 -26.65
C ARG A 522 -39.40 -8.60 -26.36
N PRO A 523 -38.11 -8.92 -26.45
CA PRO A 523 -37.65 -10.29 -26.26
C PRO A 523 -37.73 -10.72 -24.80
N ASP A 524 -37.94 -12.02 -24.58
CA ASP A 524 -37.72 -12.61 -23.26
C ASP A 524 -36.23 -12.84 -23.00
N ILE A 525 -35.78 -12.35 -21.84
CA ILE A 525 -34.38 -12.35 -21.45
C ILE A 525 -34.15 -13.51 -20.50
N GLU A 526 -33.25 -14.41 -20.88
CA GLU A 526 -32.81 -15.52 -20.05
C GLU A 526 -31.32 -15.36 -19.73
N ILE A 527 -31.01 -15.28 -18.44
CA ILE A 527 -29.63 -15.23 -17.96
C ILE A 527 -29.26 -16.60 -17.42
N ARG A 528 -28.11 -17.11 -17.85
CA ARG A 528 -27.57 -18.41 -17.44
C ARG A 528 -26.20 -18.21 -16.80
N PHE A 529 -25.90 -19.03 -15.80
CA PHE A 529 -24.58 -19.14 -15.21
C PHE A 529 -23.97 -20.47 -15.64
N ASP A 530 -22.87 -20.42 -16.37
CA ASP A 530 -22.18 -21.61 -16.86
C ASP A 530 -20.81 -21.76 -16.19
N ALA A 531 -20.41 -23.01 -15.91
CA ALA A 531 -19.08 -23.34 -15.39
C ALA A 531 -17.99 -22.99 -16.42
N PRO A 532 -16.76 -22.65 -15.99
CA PRO A 532 -15.68 -22.29 -16.90
C PRO A 532 -15.30 -23.49 -17.78
N HIS A 533 -15.67 -23.45 -19.05
CA HIS A 533 -15.20 -24.41 -20.06
C HIS A 533 -13.91 -23.89 -20.70
N GLU A 534 -12.84 -24.69 -20.65
CA GLU A 534 -11.67 -24.52 -21.50
C GLU A 534 -12.12 -24.55 -22.98
N GLY A 535 -11.98 -23.43 -23.68
CA GLY A 535 -12.32 -23.29 -25.11
C GLY A 535 -13.55 -22.44 -25.45
N ALA A 536 -14.17 -21.73 -24.50
CA ALA A 536 -15.27 -20.81 -24.78
C ALA A 536 -14.83 -19.54 -25.56
N PRO A 537 -15.71 -18.96 -26.42
CA PRO A 537 -15.38 -17.79 -27.22
C PRO A 537 -14.99 -16.60 -26.35
N LYS A 538 -13.91 -15.91 -26.75
CA LYS A 538 -13.36 -14.72 -26.10
C LYS A 538 -14.48 -13.71 -25.85
N THR A 539 -14.60 -13.24 -24.61
CA THR A 539 -15.54 -12.17 -24.20
C THR A 539 -15.39 -10.95 -25.11
N VAL A 540 -16.45 -10.15 -25.27
CA VAL A 540 -16.41 -8.92 -26.08
C VAL A 540 -15.32 -7.97 -25.57
N ALA A 541 -15.04 -7.96 -24.26
CA ALA A 541 -13.91 -7.25 -23.67
C ALA A 541 -12.53 -7.74 -24.19
N ALA A 542 -12.34 -9.05 -24.36
CA ALA A 542 -11.11 -9.61 -24.92
C ALA A 542 -10.98 -9.35 -26.43
N VAL A 543 -12.09 -9.31 -27.16
CA VAL A 543 -12.11 -8.93 -28.59
C VAL A 543 -11.92 -7.42 -28.79
N ALA A 544 -12.48 -6.58 -27.91
CA ALA A 544 -12.31 -5.13 -27.90
C ALA A 544 -10.89 -4.72 -27.49
N ALA A 545 -10.29 -5.43 -26.53
CA ALA A 545 -8.87 -5.27 -26.18
C ALA A 545 -7.96 -5.62 -27.36
N GLN A 546 -8.19 -6.77 -28.04
CA GLN A 546 -7.44 -7.13 -29.24
C GLN A 546 -7.66 -6.16 -30.41
N ARG A 547 -8.86 -5.59 -30.57
CA ARG A 547 -9.13 -4.55 -31.59
C ARG A 547 -8.42 -3.25 -31.27
N ARG A 548 -8.45 -2.76 -30.02
CA ARG A 548 -7.70 -1.55 -29.63
C ARG A 548 -6.20 -1.74 -29.80
N GLU A 549 -5.69 -2.90 -29.45
CA GLU A 549 -4.28 -3.23 -29.63
C GLU A 549 -3.90 -3.27 -31.13
N ALA A 550 -4.73 -3.88 -31.97
CA ALA A 550 -4.54 -3.88 -33.43
C ALA A 550 -4.69 -2.49 -34.07
N GLU A 551 -5.56 -1.63 -33.56
CA GLU A 551 -5.81 -0.27 -34.06
C GLU A 551 -4.67 0.68 -33.65
N VAL A 552 -4.13 0.52 -32.44
CA VAL A 552 -2.92 1.20 -31.96
C VAL A 552 -1.70 0.75 -32.78
N ASP A 553 -1.56 -0.54 -33.07
CA ASP A 553 -0.48 -1.05 -33.92
C ASP A 553 -0.59 -0.58 -35.37
N ALA A 554 -1.80 -0.47 -35.91
CA ALA A 554 -2.03 0.08 -37.25
C ALA A 554 -1.64 1.56 -37.32
N LYS A 555 -2.10 2.39 -36.36
CA LYS A 555 -1.73 3.80 -36.26
C LYS A 555 -0.24 4.00 -35.99
N ARG A 556 0.40 3.09 -35.23
CA ARG A 556 1.85 3.10 -35.00
C ARG A 556 2.62 2.83 -36.29
N LYS A 557 2.19 1.87 -37.10
CA LYS A 557 2.78 1.60 -38.43
C LYS A 557 2.56 2.75 -39.42
N GLU A 558 1.43 3.43 -39.35
CA GLU A 558 1.15 4.62 -40.17
C GLU A 558 2.06 5.79 -39.77
N ALA A 559 2.23 6.04 -38.47
CA ALA A 559 3.13 7.06 -37.94
C ALA A 559 4.61 6.80 -38.30
N LEU A 560 5.07 5.54 -38.25
CA LEU A 560 6.42 5.15 -38.66
C LEU A 560 6.66 5.29 -40.18
N ASN A 561 5.61 5.21 -40.98
CA ASN A 561 5.67 5.36 -42.44
C ASN A 561 5.49 6.81 -42.91
N HIS A 562 5.25 7.75 -42.00
CA HIS A 562 5.09 9.16 -42.33
C HIS A 562 6.42 9.75 -42.89
N PRO A 563 6.39 10.55 -43.98
CA PRO A 563 7.60 11.03 -44.67
C PRO A 563 8.62 11.71 -43.74
N ARG A 564 8.14 12.56 -42.82
CA ARG A 564 9.00 13.26 -41.85
C ARG A 564 9.66 12.35 -40.80
N VAL A 565 9.05 11.20 -40.51
CA VAL A 565 9.61 10.23 -39.55
C VAL A 565 10.67 9.38 -40.24
N ARG A 566 10.47 9.02 -41.52
CA ARG A 566 11.50 8.39 -42.36
C ARG A 566 12.71 9.29 -42.57
N ASP A 567 12.49 10.56 -42.89
CA ASP A 567 13.58 11.54 -43.03
C ASP A 567 14.40 11.67 -41.72
N ALA A 568 13.74 11.59 -40.55
CA ALA A 568 14.41 11.60 -39.26
C ALA A 568 15.16 10.28 -38.95
N MET A 569 14.66 9.14 -39.44
CA MET A 569 15.34 7.83 -39.29
C MET A 569 16.59 7.72 -40.19
N ASP A 570 16.59 8.35 -41.36
CA ASP A 570 17.76 8.39 -42.26
C ASP A 570 18.90 9.29 -41.72
N VAL A 571 18.56 10.33 -40.95
CA VAL A 571 19.54 11.22 -40.30
C VAL A 571 20.17 10.58 -39.05
N PHE A 572 19.46 9.66 -38.38
CA PHE A 572 19.93 9.01 -37.13
C PHE A 572 19.89 7.47 -37.21
N PRO A 573 20.81 6.84 -37.96
CA PRO A 573 20.79 5.39 -38.22
C PRO A 573 20.95 4.52 -36.96
N GLU A 574 21.61 5.01 -35.91
CA GLU A 574 21.73 4.28 -34.62
C GLU A 574 20.42 4.24 -33.81
N SER A 575 19.42 5.02 -34.20
CA SER A 575 18.12 5.12 -33.52
C SER A 575 17.03 4.26 -34.17
N ALA A 576 17.33 3.59 -35.29
CA ALA A 576 16.38 2.87 -36.14
C ALA A 576 15.68 1.64 -35.49
N GLY A 577 15.89 1.38 -34.20
CA GLY A 577 15.17 0.38 -33.41
C GLY A 577 14.66 0.86 -32.04
N LYS A 578 14.79 2.15 -31.71
CA LYS A 578 14.48 2.71 -30.37
C LYS A 578 13.46 3.86 -30.39
N LEU A 579 12.69 4.01 -31.46
CA LEU A 579 11.63 5.02 -31.56
C LEU A 579 10.36 4.55 -30.84
N ASN A 580 10.12 5.13 -29.65
CA ASN A 580 8.86 4.99 -28.93
C ASN A 580 7.87 6.03 -29.45
N VAL A 581 6.90 5.59 -30.25
CA VAL A 581 5.78 6.42 -30.72
C VAL A 581 4.66 6.30 -29.68
N HIS A 582 4.38 7.38 -28.97
CA HIS A 582 3.21 7.49 -28.10
C HIS A 582 2.04 8.07 -28.90
N ILE A 583 0.91 7.35 -28.90
CA ILE A 583 -0.33 7.79 -29.51
C ILE A 583 -1.26 8.12 -28.34
N GLU A 584 -1.46 9.40 -28.06
CA GLU A 584 -2.48 9.84 -27.10
C GLU A 584 -3.85 9.62 -27.75
N ALA A 585 -4.72 8.88 -27.06
CA ALA A 585 -6.12 8.73 -27.42
C ALA A 585 -6.92 9.74 -26.60
N ASP A 586 -7.64 10.64 -27.29
CA ASP A 586 -8.65 11.53 -26.68
C ASP A 586 -9.83 10.74 -26.11
#